data_AF-A0A943IZF5-F1
#
_entry.id   AF-A0A943IZF5-F1
#
_cell.length_a   1.000
_cell.length_b   1.000
_cell.length_c   1.000
_cell.angle_alpha   90.00
_cell.angle_beta   90.00
_cell.angle_gamma   90.00
#
_symmetry.space_group_name_H-M   'P 1'
#
loop_
_entity.id
_entity.type
_entity.pdbx_description
1 polymer ?
#
loop_
_entity_poly.entity_id
_entity_poly.type
_entity_poly.pdbx_seq_one_letter_code
_entity_poly.pdbx_strand_id
1 'polypeptide(L)'
;MELETIVVLVTVVVTFLCGLIAKKVSWFNNHLIPIQNILIGVIVAIIEFIITKDFSVAIALSGLIAGGAYDIGNNLKKITNN
;
A
#
# COMPACT_ATOMS: atom_id res chain seq x y z
N MET A 1 -11.71 4.19 -16.94
CA MET A 1 -10.64 4.64 -16.03
C MET A 1 -9.72 3.46 -15.87
N GLU A 2 -8.48 3.57 -16.30
CA GLU A 2 -7.52 2.48 -16.24
C GLU A 2 -7.19 2.12 -14.78
N LEU A 3 -6.85 0.84 -14.53
CA LEU A 3 -6.45 0.36 -13.20
C LEU A 3 -5.33 1.23 -12.60
N GLU A 4 -4.36 1.62 -13.41
CA GLU A 4 -3.27 2.50 -13.01
C GLU A 4 -3.78 3.83 -12.43
N THR A 5 -4.78 4.44 -13.07
CA THR A 5 -5.39 5.69 -12.60
C THR A 5 -6.07 5.50 -11.25
N ILE A 6 -6.74 4.36 -11.05
CA ILE A 6 -7.38 4.00 -9.78
C ILE A 6 -6.33 3.85 -8.69
N VAL A 7 -5.24 3.12 -8.95
CA VAL A 7 -4.16 2.89 -7.99
C VAL A 7 -3.50 4.21 -7.57
N VAL A 8 -3.20 5.09 -8.52
CA VAL A 8 -2.63 6.42 -8.23
C VAL A 8 -3.57 7.25 -7.37
N LEU A 9 -4.85 7.28 -7.70
CA LEU A 9 -5.84 8.06 -6.96
C LEU A 9 -6.03 7.52 -5.53
N VAL A 10 -6.15 6.21 -5.37
CA VAL A 10 -6.22 5.55 -4.06
C VAL A 10 -4.96 5.86 -3.24
N THR A 11 -3.79 5.78 -3.86
CA THR A 11 -2.51 6.09 -3.19
C THR A 11 -2.50 7.52 -2.66
N VAL A 12 -2.81 8.52 -3.50
CA VAL A 12 -2.83 9.92 -3.08
C VAL A 12 -3.81 10.16 -1.93
N VAL A 13 -5.02 9.62 -2.01
CA VAL A 13 -6.05 9.78 -0.97
C VAL A 13 -5.62 9.12 0.34
N VAL A 14 -5.15 7.87 0.30
CA VAL A 14 -4.72 7.13 1.48
C VAL A 14 -3.50 7.80 2.12
N THR A 15 -2.50 8.18 1.32
CA THR A 15 -1.29 8.86 1.81
C THR A 15 -1.65 10.17 2.50
N PHE A 16 -2.54 10.96 1.90
CA PHE A 16 -3.00 12.23 2.49
C PHE A 16 -3.69 12.02 3.84
N LEU A 17 -4.67 11.11 3.91
CA LEU A 17 -5.41 10.82 5.15
C LEU A 17 -4.49 10.28 6.24
N CYS A 18 -3.61 9.33 5.90
CA CYS A 18 -2.61 8.80 6.83
C CYS A 18 -1.66 9.89 7.32
N GLY A 19 -1.26 10.82 6.45
CA GLY A 19 -0.42 11.96 6.83
C GLY A 19 -1.09 12.91 7.83
N LEU A 20 -2.41 13.12 7.72
CA LEU A 20 -3.17 13.89 8.71
C LEU A 20 -3.20 13.20 10.08
N ILE A 21 -3.35 11.87 10.10
CA ILE A 21 -3.38 11.07 11.33
C ILE A 21 -1.99 11.02 11.98
N ALA A 22 -0.94 10.84 11.19
CA ALA A 22 0.45 10.76 11.65
C ALA A 22 0.88 12.00 12.44
N LYS A 23 0.37 13.19 12.09
CA LYS A 23 0.64 14.44 12.81
C LYS A 23 0.14 14.42 14.26
N LYS A 24 -0.85 13.59 14.58
CA LYS A 24 -1.51 13.55 15.89
C LYS A 24 -1.12 12.33 16.72
N VAL A 25 -0.70 11.24 16.08
CA VAL A 25 -0.44 9.95 16.76
C VAL A 25 0.98 9.49 16.45
N SER A 26 1.87 9.57 17.43
CA SER A 26 3.30 9.25 17.29
C SER A 26 3.54 7.79 16.89
N TRP A 27 2.80 6.85 17.48
CA TRP A 27 2.89 5.43 17.11
C TRP A 27 2.52 5.19 15.65
N PHE A 28 1.49 5.87 15.15
CA PHE A 28 1.05 5.77 13.76
C PHE A 28 2.12 6.34 12.81
N ASN A 29 2.73 7.46 13.18
CA ASN A 29 3.81 8.07 12.40
C ASN A 29 5.02 7.11 12.26
N ASN A 30 5.37 6.38 13.32
CA ASN A 30 6.47 5.41 13.29
C ASN A 30 6.21 4.22 12.36
N HIS A 31 4.94 3.94 12.03
CA HIS A 31 4.52 2.85 11.16
C HIS A 31 3.79 3.35 9.91
N LEU A 32 3.99 4.62 9.54
CA LEU A 32 3.21 5.30 8.51
C LEU A 32 3.27 4.55 7.16
N ILE A 33 4.48 4.17 6.73
CA ILE A 33 4.69 3.50 5.45
C ILE A 33 4.07 2.09 5.44
N PRO A 34 4.34 1.20 6.42
CA PRO A 34 3.64 -0.08 6.51
C PRO A 34 2.12 0.04 6.47
N ILE A 35 1.56 0.99 7.23
CA ILE A 35 0.11 1.19 7.30
C ILE A 35 -0.45 1.67 5.95
N GLN A 36 0.21 2.64 5.31
CA GLN A 36 -0.19 3.13 3.98
C GLN A 36 -0.19 2.01 2.95
N ASN A 37 0.85 1.18 2.93
CA ASN A 37 0.97 0.08 1.98
C ASN A 37 -0.12 -0.97 2.16
N ILE A 38 -0.42 -1.36 3.41
CA ILE A 38 -1.52 -2.28 3.71
C ILE A 38 -2.86 -1.69 3.26
N LEU A 39 -3.14 -0.43 3.59
CA LEU A 39 -4.40 0.22 3.23
C LEU A 39 -4.58 0.33 1.71
N ILE A 40 -3.54 0.76 0.99
CA ILE A 40 -3.58 0.86 -0.48
C ILE A 40 -3.76 -0.53 -1.08
N GLY A 41 -2.99 -1.53 -0.64
CA GLY A 41 -3.07 -2.89 -1.16
C GLY A 41 -4.45 -3.52 -0.95
N VAL A 42 -5.10 -3.30 0.20
CA VAL A 42 -6.46 -3.81 0.47
C VAL A 42 -7.49 -3.10 -0.41
N ILE A 43 -7.45 -1.77 -0.49
CA ILE A 43 -8.42 -1.00 -1.28
C ILE A 43 -8.30 -1.34 -2.77
N VAL A 44 -7.08 -1.41 -3.28
CA VAL A 44 -6.83 -1.76 -4.68
C VAL A 44 -7.31 -3.18 -4.98
N ALA A 45 -7.06 -4.17 -4.11
CA ALA A 45 -7.60 -5.53 -4.30
C ALA A 45 -9.12 -5.56 -4.37
N ILE A 46 -9.80 -4.83 -3.48
CA ILE A 46 -11.27 -4.79 -3.46
C ILE A 46 -11.79 -4.20 -4.78
N ILE A 47 -11.22 -3.08 -5.23
CA ILE A 47 -11.64 -2.45 -6.48
C ILE A 47 -11.35 -3.37 -7.67
N GLU A 48 -10.16 -3.94 -7.74
CA GLU A 48 -9.76 -4.82 -8.83
C GLU A 48 -10.64 -6.06 -8.91
N PHE A 49 -10.93 -6.70 -7.77
CA PHE A 49 -11.83 -7.83 -7.71
C PHE A 49 -13.26 -7.47 -8.14
N ILE A 50 -13.74 -6.28 -7.79
CA ILE A 50 -15.09 -5.84 -8.22
C ILE A 50 -15.15 -5.68 -9.75
N ILE A 51 -14.10 -5.13 -10.37
CA ILE A 51 -14.04 -4.85 -11.82
C ILE A 51 -13.80 -6.13 -12.62
N THR A 52 -12.77 -6.89 -12.27
CA THR A 52 -12.30 -8.04 -13.07
C THR A 52 -12.97 -9.35 -12.68
N LYS A 53 -13.52 -9.44 -11.46
CA LYS A 53 -13.98 -10.69 -10.82
C LYS A 53 -12.87 -11.74 -10.67
N ASP A 54 -11.60 -11.36 -10.87
CA ASP A 54 -10.43 -12.23 -10.73
C ASP A 54 -9.80 -12.04 -9.34
N PHE A 55 -10.05 -13.00 -8.46
CA PHE A 55 -9.53 -12.97 -7.10
C PHE A 55 -8.01 -13.21 -7.05
N SER A 56 -7.47 -14.01 -7.98
CA SER A 56 -6.06 -14.35 -8.02
C SER A 56 -5.20 -13.13 -8.37
N VAL A 57 -5.63 -12.37 -9.39
CA VAL A 57 -4.96 -11.12 -9.79
C VAL A 57 -5.05 -10.08 -8.68
N ALA A 58 -6.24 -9.90 -8.09
CA ALA A 58 -6.45 -8.92 -7.02
C ALA A 58 -5.54 -9.17 -5.80
N ILE A 59 -5.44 -10.42 -5.34
CA ILE A 59 -4.58 -10.78 -4.20
C ILE A 59 -3.10 -10.67 -4.55
N ALA A 60 -2.69 -11.05 -5.77
CA ALA A 60 -1.30 -10.89 -6.20
C ALA A 60 -0.86 -9.42 -6.19
N LEU A 61 -1.70 -8.53 -6.74
CA LEU A 61 -1.45 -7.10 -6.78
C LEU A 61 -1.40 -6.50 -5.37
N SER A 62 -2.32 -6.91 -4.50
CA SER A 62 -2.37 -6.49 -3.10
C SER A 62 -1.15 -6.93 -2.31
N GLY A 63 -0.71 -8.18 -2.46
CA GLY A 63 0.49 -8.69 -1.79
C GLY A 63 1.76 -7.93 -2.18
N LEU A 64 1.87 -7.56 -3.46
CA LEU A 64 2.99 -6.78 -3.98
C LEU A 64 3.03 -5.36 -3.38
N ILE A 65 1.88 -4.70 -3.29
CA ILE A 65 1.75 -3.34 -2.76
C ILE A 65 1.87 -3.32 -1.23
N ALA A 66 1.19 -4.25 -0.52
CA ALA A 66 1.08 -4.25 0.92
C ALA A 66 2.36 -4.70 1.64
N GLY A 67 3.07 -5.70 1.10
CA GLY A 67 4.25 -6.27 1.72
C GLY A 67 5.47 -6.30 0.79
N GLY A 68 5.27 -6.72 -0.46
CA GLY A 68 6.36 -6.99 -1.41
C GLY A 68 7.34 -5.83 -1.57
N ALA A 69 6.86 -4.63 -1.91
CA ALA A 69 7.73 -3.48 -2.14
C ALA A 69 8.43 -2.98 -0.85
N TYR A 70 7.71 -2.97 0.28
CA TYR A 70 8.27 -2.49 1.55
C TYR A 70 9.32 -3.44 2.12
N ASP A 71 9.02 -4.74 2.10
CA ASP A 71 9.91 -5.76 2.65
C ASP A 71 11.18 -5.88 1.81
N ILE A 72 11.09 -5.76 0.47
CA ILE A 72 12.26 -5.70 -0.39
C ILE A 72 13.16 -4.52 0.00
N GLY A 73 12.60 -3.30 0.09
CA GLY A 73 13.38 -2.11 0.46
C GLY A 73 13.99 -2.22 1.86
N ASN A 74 13.23 -2.70 2.85
CA ASN A 74 13.70 -2.87 4.21
C ASN A 74 14.80 -3.94 4.31
N ASN A 75 14.67 -5.06 3.62
CA ASN A 75 15.66 -6.13 3.62
C ASN A 75 16.93 -5.75 2.85
N LEU A 76 16.83 -5.05 1.72
CA LEU A 76 17.99 -4.51 1.00
C LEU A 76 18.80 -3.55 1.88
N LYS A 77 18.11 -2.69 2.64
CA LYS A 77 18.76 -1.78 3.58
C LYS A 77 19.53 -2.53 4.67
N LYS A 78 18.98 -3.63 5.20
CA LYS A 78 19.67 -4.49 6.18
C LYS A 78 20.89 -5.19 5.60
N ILE A 79 20.83 -5.61 4.33
CA ILE A 79 21.95 -6.29 3.65
C ILE A 79 23.07 -5.31 3.31
N THR A 80 22.73 -4.07 2.93
CA THR A 80 23.72 -3.06 2.48
C THR A 80 24.37 -2.30 3.64
N ASN A 81 23.67 -2.16 4.78
CA ASN A 81 24.22 -1.56 6.01
C ASN A 81 24.87 -2.59 6.96
N ASN A 82 25.09 -3.82 6.50
CA ASN A 82 25.99 -4.81 7.11
C ASN A 82 27.26 -4.93 6.25
#